data_AF-A0A6J4HMD2-F1
#
_entry.id   AF-A0A6J4HMD2-F1
#
_cell.length_a   1.000
_cell.length_b   1.000
_cell.length_c   1.000
_cell.angle_alpha   90.00
_cell.angle_beta   90.00
_cell.angle_gamma   90.00
#
_symmetry.space_group_name_H-M   'P 1'
#
loop_
_entity.id
_entity.type
_entity.pdbx_description
1 polymer ?
#
loop_
_entity_poly.entity_id
_entity_poly.type
_entity_poly.pdbx_seq_one_letter_code
_entity_poly.pdbx_strand_id
1 'polypeptide(L)'
;MASETAARTDQSGQGVAAAATGSGAGQPIQPAQPVPATPPAASGSAAGDVNTGIYVYNVIEADQPRTFGNIGIGGRGDEVYTVHFRDLAAVVSKTPLVVYDPTRENALAHEHVNELVIEEGITPVPMSFGTVFKSDESVVEFLNDTYDALRDVLRKMKGKLEYGLKVASIDTYLRYAEAMGITAPVARPPAVGGGGARDELGPPPDDFTPEPRTTTRTSSRS
;
A
#
# COMPACT_ATOMS: atom_id res chain seq x y z
N MET A 1 46.72 45.42 24.34
CA MET A 1 46.35 46.29 25.48
C MET A 1 45.76 47.57 24.92
N ALA A 2 44.80 48.19 25.61
CA ALA A 2 44.06 49.41 25.22
C ALA A 2 43.23 49.24 23.91
N SER A 3 41.93 49.55 23.85
CA SER A 3 41.23 50.82 24.17
C SER A 3 41.50 51.92 23.12
N GLU A 4 40.56 52.79 22.73
CA GLU A 4 39.10 52.94 22.96
C GLU A 4 38.64 54.22 22.24
N THR A 5 37.33 54.41 21.95
CA THR A 5 36.58 55.71 21.91
C THR A 5 35.27 55.57 21.13
N ALA A 6 34.20 56.27 21.54
CA ALA A 6 32.92 56.32 20.84
C ALA A 6 32.28 57.72 20.86
N ALA A 7 31.59 58.09 19.77
CA ALA A 7 30.59 59.16 19.66
C ALA A 7 29.67 58.82 18.46
N ARG A 8 28.33 58.74 18.53
CA ARG A 8 27.23 59.63 18.98
C ARG A 8 26.68 60.56 17.88
N THR A 9 25.35 60.47 17.65
CA THR A 9 24.42 61.60 17.41
C THR A 9 24.45 62.23 15.99
N ASP A 10 23.36 62.51 15.24
CA ASP A 10 21.89 62.41 15.49
C ASP A 10 21.04 62.42 14.18
N GLN A 11 19.71 62.17 14.29
CA GLN A 11 18.55 62.76 13.55
C GLN A 11 18.52 62.88 11.99
N SER A 12 17.36 63.01 11.28
CA SER A 12 15.92 63.10 11.63
C SER A 12 14.98 62.86 10.41
N GLY A 13 13.70 62.54 10.67
CA GLY A 13 12.55 62.81 9.78
C GLY A 13 12.16 61.74 8.73
N GLN A 14 10.89 61.63 8.28
CA GLN A 14 9.67 62.34 8.71
C GLN A 14 8.36 61.66 8.22
N GLY A 15 7.35 61.53 9.11
CA GLY A 15 5.89 61.55 8.80
C GLY A 15 5.24 60.35 8.08
N VAL A 16 3.93 60.05 8.20
CA VAL A 16 2.77 60.56 9.00
C VAL A 16 1.78 59.36 9.21
N ALA A 17 0.60 59.37 9.88
CA ALA A 17 -0.30 60.41 10.43
C ALA A 17 -1.22 59.87 11.59
N ALA A 18 -2.32 60.58 11.83
CA ALA A 18 -3.59 60.29 12.56
C ALA A 18 -3.96 58.80 12.84
N ALA A 19 -4.38 58.37 14.04
CA ALA A 19 -5.47 58.80 14.97
C ALA A 19 -6.81 58.02 14.75
N ALA A 20 -7.71 57.83 15.72
CA ALA A 20 -7.87 58.46 17.05
C ALA A 20 -8.31 57.46 18.15
N THR A 21 -8.32 57.91 19.41
CA THR A 21 -8.59 57.10 20.63
C THR A 21 -9.97 57.34 21.24
N GLY A 22 -10.55 56.29 21.85
CA GLY A 22 -11.68 56.41 22.79
C GLY A 22 -11.93 55.10 23.52
N SER A 23 -11.69 55.05 24.83
CA SER A 23 -11.92 53.87 25.68
C SER A 23 -12.65 54.27 26.96
N GLY A 24 -13.71 53.53 27.31
CA GLY A 24 -14.57 53.76 28.46
C GLY A 24 -14.92 52.43 29.14
N ALA A 25 -15.13 52.45 30.46
CA ALA A 25 -15.16 51.24 31.28
C ALA A 25 -16.48 50.44 31.21
N GLY A 26 -16.39 49.12 31.41
CA GLY A 26 -17.55 48.23 31.53
C GLY A 26 -17.20 46.81 32.01
N GLN A 27 -17.77 46.40 33.13
CA GLN A 27 -17.83 45.04 33.71
C GLN A 27 -19.19 44.91 34.44
N PRO A 28 -19.64 43.72 34.90
CA PRO A 28 -19.57 42.40 34.25
C PRO A 28 -20.91 41.61 34.40
N ILE A 29 -21.33 40.77 33.43
CA ILE A 29 -22.44 39.82 33.67
C ILE A 29 -22.28 38.51 32.86
N GLN A 30 -22.53 37.37 33.52
CA GLN A 30 -22.93 36.08 32.91
C GLN A 30 -24.36 35.75 33.37
N PRO A 31 -25.17 35.02 32.58
CA PRO A 31 -25.57 33.68 33.09
C PRO A 31 -25.91 32.62 32.02
N ALA A 32 -26.08 31.39 32.53
CA ALA A 32 -26.92 30.28 32.05
C ALA A 32 -26.55 29.54 30.72
N GLN A 33 -26.19 28.26 30.88
CA GLN A 33 -26.41 27.22 29.86
C GLN A 33 -27.83 26.64 29.99
N PRO A 34 -28.40 26.10 28.90
CA PRO A 34 -29.37 25.02 28.96
C PRO A 34 -28.85 23.74 28.25
N VAL A 35 -29.10 22.59 28.86
CA VAL A 35 -28.99 21.24 28.27
C VAL A 35 -30.36 20.54 28.39
N PRO A 36 -30.65 19.45 27.65
CA PRO A 36 -30.16 19.05 26.32
C PRO A 36 -31.32 19.01 25.29
N ALA A 37 -31.03 18.68 24.03
CA ALA A 37 -32.04 18.31 23.03
C ALA A 37 -31.80 16.89 22.51
N THR A 38 -32.84 16.05 22.54
CA THR A 38 -32.80 14.64 22.10
C THR A 38 -32.55 14.54 20.59
N PRO A 39 -31.65 13.67 20.10
CA PRO A 39 -31.45 13.47 18.67
C PRO A 39 -32.67 12.79 18.02
N PRO A 40 -33.18 13.29 16.88
CA PRO A 40 -34.20 12.59 16.11
C PRO A 40 -33.59 11.39 15.38
N ALA A 41 -34.21 10.21 15.52
CA ALA A 41 -33.85 9.03 14.74
C ALA A 41 -34.60 9.00 13.40
N ALA A 42 -33.90 9.20 12.28
CA ALA A 42 -34.36 8.84 10.94
C ALA A 42 -33.17 8.77 9.95
N SER A 43 -33.27 7.89 8.96
CA SER A 43 -32.26 7.65 7.92
C SER A 43 -32.04 8.84 6.99
N GLY A 44 -30.80 9.01 6.50
CA GLY A 44 -30.56 9.71 5.23
C GLY A 44 -29.22 10.43 5.09
N SER A 45 -28.33 9.89 4.26
CA SER A 45 -27.36 10.70 3.51
C SER A 45 -26.99 10.02 2.18
N ALA A 46 -28.01 9.84 1.32
CA ALA A 46 -27.81 9.48 -0.08
C ALA A 46 -27.54 10.75 -0.90
N ALA A 47 -26.44 11.43 -0.56
CA ALA A 47 -25.93 12.63 -1.23
C ALA A 47 -24.40 12.50 -1.32
N GLY A 48 -23.94 11.66 -2.24
CA GLY A 48 -22.50 11.45 -2.45
C GLY A 48 -21.83 12.74 -2.90
N ASP A 49 -20.79 13.17 -2.20
CA ASP A 49 -19.93 14.26 -2.64
C ASP A 49 -19.41 13.95 -4.05
N VAL A 50 -19.69 14.82 -5.02
CA VAL A 50 -19.42 14.64 -6.46
C VAL A 50 -17.92 14.60 -6.83
N ASN A 51 -17.05 14.55 -5.82
CA ASN A 51 -15.60 14.45 -5.94
C ASN A 51 -15.02 13.31 -5.06
N THR A 52 -15.86 12.40 -4.57
CA THR A 52 -15.45 11.18 -3.85
C THR A 52 -15.52 9.98 -4.78
N GLY A 53 -14.52 9.10 -4.69
CA GLY A 53 -14.49 7.78 -5.33
C GLY A 53 -14.13 6.69 -4.33
N ILE A 54 -14.07 5.46 -4.81
CA ILE A 54 -13.78 4.24 -4.05
C ILE A 54 -12.46 3.66 -4.57
N TYR A 55 -11.40 3.68 -3.76
CA TYR A 55 -10.12 3.05 -4.07
C TYR A 55 -10.18 1.56 -3.75
N VAL A 56 -9.71 0.69 -4.65
CA VAL A 56 -9.73 -0.76 -4.47
C VAL A 56 -8.31 -1.30 -4.35
N TYR A 57 -8.03 -2.04 -3.26
CA TYR A 57 -6.71 -2.62 -2.97
C TYR A 57 -6.60 -4.04 -3.52
N ASN A 58 -7.56 -4.90 -3.16
CA ASN A 58 -7.58 -6.31 -3.54
C ASN A 58 -9.02 -6.86 -3.51
N VAL A 59 -9.20 -8.08 -4.05
CA VAL A 59 -10.45 -8.85 -3.95
C VAL A 59 -10.20 -10.16 -3.20
N ILE A 60 -11.12 -10.54 -2.32
CA ILE A 60 -11.05 -11.72 -1.45
C ILE A 60 -12.30 -12.59 -1.57
N GLU A 61 -12.21 -13.87 -1.18
CA GLU A 61 -13.40 -14.66 -0.81
C GLU A 61 -13.87 -14.21 0.59
N ALA A 62 -15.11 -13.74 0.72
CA ALA A 62 -15.69 -13.31 1.99
C ALA A 62 -17.22 -13.45 2.01
N ASP A 63 -17.75 -13.92 3.14
CA ASP A 63 -19.17 -14.17 3.40
C ASP A 63 -19.83 -13.07 4.27
N GLN A 64 -19.02 -12.31 5.01
CA GLN A 64 -19.44 -11.33 6.00
C GLN A 64 -18.66 -10.01 5.84
N PRO A 65 -19.29 -8.84 6.11
CA PRO A 65 -18.61 -7.55 6.12
C PRO A 65 -17.41 -7.51 7.09
N ARG A 66 -16.31 -6.89 6.67
CA ARG A 66 -15.10 -6.68 7.47
C ARG A 66 -14.59 -5.25 7.30
N THR A 67 -13.85 -4.77 8.29
CA THR A 67 -13.03 -3.56 8.19
C THR A 67 -11.61 -3.86 8.67
N PHE A 68 -10.63 -3.16 8.10
CA PHE A 68 -9.20 -3.33 8.35
C PHE A 68 -8.59 -2.10 9.05
N GLY A 69 -9.45 -1.23 9.60
CA GLY A 69 -9.07 -0.02 10.33
C GLY A 69 -8.76 1.19 9.45
N ASN A 70 -8.26 2.24 10.09
CA ASN A 70 -8.06 3.59 9.52
C ASN A 70 -6.74 3.73 8.73
N ILE A 71 -6.50 2.82 7.80
CA ILE A 71 -5.22 2.67 7.07
C ILE A 71 -5.31 3.09 5.59
N GLY A 72 -6.38 3.80 5.20
CA GLY A 72 -6.62 4.20 3.81
C GLY A 72 -5.56 5.13 3.20
N ILE A 73 -5.36 4.98 1.89
CA ILE A 73 -4.35 5.66 1.07
C ILE A 73 -4.44 7.21 1.12
N GLY A 74 -3.27 7.86 1.01
CA GLY A 74 -3.17 9.32 0.98
C GLY A 74 -3.15 10.00 2.35
N GLY A 75 -2.80 9.27 3.42
CA GLY A 75 -2.49 9.84 4.75
C GLY A 75 -3.69 10.43 5.51
N ARG A 76 -4.91 10.21 5.02
CA ARG A 76 -6.16 10.79 5.57
C ARG A 76 -6.77 9.98 6.71
N GLY A 77 -6.34 8.74 6.92
CA GLY A 77 -6.87 7.86 7.97
C GLY A 77 -8.27 7.30 7.66
N ASP A 78 -8.63 7.16 6.39
CA ASP A 78 -9.89 6.56 5.99
C ASP A 78 -10.00 5.09 6.44
N GLU A 79 -11.19 4.67 6.80
CA GLU A 79 -11.49 3.27 7.08
C GLU A 79 -11.41 2.45 5.78
N VAL A 80 -10.68 1.34 5.85
CA VAL A 80 -10.69 0.28 4.83
C VAL A 80 -11.78 -0.73 5.18
N TYR A 81 -12.73 -0.94 4.28
CA TYR A 81 -13.91 -1.78 4.45
C TYR A 81 -14.13 -2.70 3.24
N THR A 82 -15.02 -3.69 3.37
CA THR A 82 -15.37 -4.61 2.28
C THR A 82 -16.67 -4.23 1.57
N VAL A 83 -16.65 -4.13 0.24
CA VAL A 83 -17.85 -4.11 -0.63
C VAL A 83 -18.10 -5.51 -1.17
N HIS A 84 -19.28 -6.07 -0.91
CA HIS A 84 -19.61 -7.48 -1.17
C HIS A 84 -20.40 -7.70 -2.46
N PHE A 85 -20.07 -8.77 -3.17
CA PHE A 85 -20.88 -9.34 -4.24
C PHE A 85 -20.86 -10.87 -4.19
N ARG A 86 -22.00 -11.47 -3.84
CA ARG A 86 -22.16 -12.91 -3.57
C ARG A 86 -21.24 -13.35 -2.41
N ASP A 87 -20.17 -14.07 -2.70
CA ASP A 87 -19.14 -14.52 -1.76
C ASP A 87 -17.72 -14.04 -2.15
N LEU A 88 -17.66 -13.04 -3.05
CA LEU A 88 -16.48 -12.21 -3.25
C LEU A 88 -16.68 -10.85 -2.58
N ALA A 89 -15.60 -10.25 -2.08
CA ALA A 89 -15.61 -8.87 -1.64
C ALA A 89 -14.37 -8.10 -2.12
N ALA A 90 -14.57 -6.87 -2.55
CA ALA A 90 -13.48 -5.92 -2.77
C ALA A 90 -13.11 -5.25 -1.44
N VAL A 91 -11.82 -5.20 -1.12
CA VAL A 91 -11.27 -4.41 -0.01
C VAL A 91 -11.01 -3.01 -0.52
N VAL A 92 -11.65 -2.01 0.09
CA VAL A 92 -11.76 -0.65 -0.44
C VAL A 92 -11.65 0.44 0.63
N SER A 93 -11.39 1.69 0.21
CA SER A 93 -11.55 2.88 1.07
C SER A 93 -12.08 4.08 0.29
N LYS A 94 -12.73 5.02 0.98
CA LYS A 94 -13.22 6.27 0.39
C LYS A 94 -12.08 7.26 0.16
N THR A 95 -12.02 7.81 -1.04
CA THR A 95 -10.93 8.66 -1.54
C THR A 95 -11.51 9.87 -2.28
N PRO A 96 -10.79 11.01 -2.40
CA PRO A 96 -11.08 11.95 -3.47
C PRO A 96 -10.95 11.27 -4.84
N LEU A 97 -11.73 11.71 -5.83
CA LEU A 97 -11.72 11.20 -7.20
C LEU A 97 -10.53 11.78 -8.00
N VAL A 98 -9.31 11.54 -7.51
CA VAL A 98 -8.05 12.03 -8.08
C VAL A 98 -7.21 10.87 -8.61
N VAL A 99 -6.35 11.16 -9.59
CA VAL A 99 -5.31 10.21 -10.01
C VAL A 99 -4.23 10.16 -8.93
N TYR A 100 -4.00 8.99 -8.36
CA TYR A 100 -2.94 8.78 -7.38
C TYR A 100 -1.62 8.52 -8.08
N ASP A 101 -0.66 9.43 -7.92
CA ASP A 101 0.73 9.16 -8.27
C ASP A 101 1.28 8.02 -7.38
N PRO A 102 2.09 7.10 -7.93
CA PRO A 102 2.73 6.02 -7.18
C PRO A 102 3.94 6.55 -6.38
N THR A 103 3.68 7.49 -5.48
CA THR A 103 4.66 7.95 -4.49
C THR A 103 5.01 6.79 -3.55
N ARG A 104 6.21 6.83 -2.94
CA ARG A 104 6.64 5.78 -2.00
C ARG A 104 5.65 5.59 -0.85
N GLU A 105 5.05 6.68 -0.36
CA GLU A 105 4.05 6.65 0.71
C GLU A 105 2.76 5.98 0.26
N ASN A 106 2.20 6.40 -0.89
CA ASN A 106 0.98 5.81 -1.44
C ASN A 106 1.16 4.31 -1.76
N ALA A 107 2.30 3.93 -2.34
CA ALA A 107 2.60 2.54 -2.69
C ALA A 107 2.76 1.66 -1.44
N LEU A 108 3.42 2.16 -0.39
CA LEU A 108 3.51 1.44 0.89
C LEU A 108 2.15 1.33 1.59
N ALA A 109 1.30 2.36 1.53
CA ALA A 109 -0.06 2.29 2.08
C ALA A 109 -0.93 1.28 1.34
N HIS A 110 -0.83 1.22 0.00
CA HIS A 110 -1.52 0.19 -0.79
C HIS A 110 -1.06 -1.23 -0.41
N GLU A 111 0.25 -1.45 -0.32
CA GLU A 111 0.79 -2.78 -0.03
C GLU A 111 0.52 -3.21 1.42
N HIS A 112 0.54 -2.29 2.38
CA HIS A 112 0.22 -2.61 3.77
C HIS A 112 -1.21 -3.15 3.95
N VAL A 113 -2.17 -2.68 3.15
CA VAL A 113 -3.53 -3.26 3.11
C VAL A 113 -3.52 -4.68 2.54
N ASN A 114 -2.64 -4.99 1.58
CA ASN A 114 -2.48 -6.35 1.04
C ASN A 114 -1.81 -7.27 2.08
N GLU A 115 -0.77 -6.80 2.77
CA GLU A 115 -0.06 -7.52 3.85
C GLU A 115 -1.04 -7.93 4.96
N LEU A 116 -1.83 -7.00 5.50
CA LEU A 116 -2.80 -7.26 6.57
C LEU A 116 -3.88 -8.28 6.19
N VAL A 117 -4.34 -8.27 4.92
CA VAL A 117 -5.28 -9.27 4.41
C VAL A 117 -4.65 -10.68 4.40
N ILE A 118 -3.34 -10.79 4.15
CA ILE A 118 -2.59 -12.05 4.20
C ILE A 118 -2.33 -12.48 5.65
N GLU A 119 -2.04 -11.55 6.57
CA GLU A 119 -1.85 -11.83 8.01
C GLU A 119 -3.15 -12.36 8.67
N GLU A 120 -4.32 -11.87 8.25
CA GLU A 120 -5.65 -12.42 8.60
C GLU A 120 -5.93 -13.82 7.98
N GLY A 121 -4.96 -14.40 7.25
CA GLY A 121 -5.06 -15.73 6.64
C GLY A 121 -5.94 -15.78 5.39
N ILE A 122 -6.32 -14.63 4.83
CA ILE A 122 -7.15 -14.51 3.64
C ILE A 122 -6.24 -14.53 2.40
N THR A 123 -6.72 -15.08 1.28
CA THR A 123 -6.01 -15.03 -0.01
C THR A 123 -6.50 -13.83 -0.82
N PRO A 124 -5.71 -12.75 -0.99
CA PRO A 124 -6.08 -11.65 -1.88
C PRO A 124 -5.77 -11.97 -3.34
N VAL A 125 -6.56 -11.38 -4.24
CA VAL A 125 -6.15 -11.02 -5.60
C VAL A 125 -5.81 -9.52 -5.56
N PRO A 126 -4.52 -9.12 -5.57
CA PRO A 126 -4.14 -7.72 -5.55
C PRO A 126 -4.58 -7.02 -6.84
N MET A 127 -5.16 -5.82 -6.70
CA MET A 127 -5.51 -4.98 -7.83
C MET A 127 -4.33 -4.09 -8.22
N SER A 128 -4.29 -3.64 -9.48
CA SER A 128 -3.30 -2.66 -9.92
C SER A 128 -3.40 -1.38 -9.06
N PHE A 129 -2.26 -0.87 -8.62
CA PHE A 129 -2.18 0.40 -7.91
C PHE A 129 -2.89 1.52 -8.69
N GLY A 130 -3.71 2.32 -7.99
CA GLY A 130 -4.47 3.42 -8.59
C GLY A 130 -5.85 3.01 -9.13
N THR A 131 -6.33 1.80 -8.86
CA THR A 131 -7.69 1.37 -9.21
C THR A 131 -8.73 2.15 -8.38
N VAL A 132 -9.43 3.09 -9.01
CA VAL A 132 -10.46 3.93 -8.37
C VAL A 132 -11.76 3.90 -9.17
N PHE A 133 -12.87 3.64 -8.48
CA PHE A 133 -14.24 3.67 -9.00
C PHE A 133 -15.01 4.91 -8.52
N LYS A 134 -16.16 5.19 -9.14
CA LYS A 134 -16.99 6.37 -8.82
C LYS A 134 -17.92 6.19 -7.62
N SER A 135 -18.38 4.96 -7.38
CA SER A 135 -19.25 4.62 -6.25
C SER A 135 -19.13 3.13 -5.91
N ASP A 136 -19.71 2.72 -4.77
CA ASP A 136 -19.72 1.32 -4.33
C ASP A 136 -20.48 0.43 -5.35
N GLU A 137 -21.52 0.95 -6.03
CA GLU A 137 -22.25 0.21 -7.08
C GLU A 137 -21.37 -0.11 -8.30
N SER A 138 -20.47 0.79 -8.70
CA SER A 138 -19.51 0.50 -9.80
C SER A 138 -18.50 -0.58 -9.41
N VAL A 139 -18.19 -0.74 -8.12
CA VAL A 139 -17.36 -1.84 -7.62
C VAL A 139 -18.14 -3.15 -7.68
N VAL A 140 -19.43 -3.14 -7.33
CA VAL A 140 -20.32 -4.31 -7.45
C VAL A 140 -20.52 -4.75 -8.91
N GLU A 141 -20.66 -3.80 -9.84
CA GLU A 141 -20.72 -4.07 -11.29
C GLU A 141 -19.42 -4.72 -11.79
N PHE A 142 -18.25 -4.18 -11.42
CA PHE A 142 -16.96 -4.80 -11.71
C PHE A 142 -16.81 -6.22 -11.12
N LEU A 143 -17.22 -6.43 -9.87
CA LEU A 143 -17.19 -7.75 -9.22
C LEU A 143 -18.15 -8.75 -9.89
N ASN A 144 -19.27 -8.30 -10.46
CA ASN A 144 -20.18 -9.13 -11.24
C ASN A 144 -19.54 -9.55 -12.57
N ASP A 145 -19.03 -8.59 -13.35
CA ASP A 145 -18.55 -8.81 -14.71
C ASP A 145 -17.25 -9.62 -14.76
N THR A 146 -16.46 -9.58 -13.68
CA THR A 146 -15.21 -10.34 -13.54
C THR A 146 -15.30 -11.54 -12.59
N TYR A 147 -16.51 -11.82 -12.04
CA TYR A 147 -16.77 -12.82 -10.99
C TYR A 147 -16.10 -14.17 -11.23
N ASP A 148 -16.39 -14.81 -12.38
CA ASP A 148 -15.89 -16.15 -12.68
C ASP A 148 -14.37 -16.17 -12.81
N ALA A 149 -13.77 -15.11 -13.40
CA ALA A 149 -12.33 -15.00 -13.57
C ALA A 149 -11.59 -14.79 -12.23
N LEU A 150 -12.08 -13.87 -11.39
CA LEU A 150 -11.55 -13.62 -10.05
C LEU A 150 -11.65 -14.87 -9.18
N ARG A 151 -12.80 -15.56 -9.21
CA ARG A 151 -13.00 -16.82 -8.49
C ARG A 151 -12.09 -17.94 -8.99
N ASP A 152 -11.82 -18.00 -10.29
CA ASP A 152 -10.86 -18.94 -10.87
C ASP A 152 -9.42 -18.68 -10.44
N VAL A 153 -9.05 -17.41 -10.21
CA VAL A 153 -7.73 -17.02 -9.69
C VAL A 153 -7.63 -17.33 -8.20
N LEU A 154 -8.60 -16.91 -7.38
CA LEU A 154 -8.68 -17.21 -5.95
C LEU A 154 -8.56 -18.72 -5.70
N ARG A 155 -9.34 -19.55 -6.41
CA ARG A 155 -9.26 -21.02 -6.32
C ARG A 155 -7.88 -21.60 -6.69
N LYS A 156 -7.13 -20.94 -7.57
CA LYS A 156 -5.76 -21.35 -7.95
C LYS A 156 -4.69 -20.87 -6.96
N MET A 157 -4.92 -19.78 -6.24
CA MET A 157 -4.00 -19.19 -5.26
C MET A 157 -4.22 -19.70 -3.83
N LYS A 158 -5.43 -20.15 -3.48
CA LYS A 158 -5.81 -20.56 -2.12
C LYS A 158 -4.82 -21.54 -1.48
N GLY A 159 -4.28 -21.16 -0.33
CA GLY A 159 -3.30 -21.95 0.43
C GLY A 159 -1.87 -21.95 -0.15
N LYS A 160 -1.52 -20.96 -0.99
CA LYS A 160 -0.17 -20.78 -1.55
C LYS A 160 0.38 -19.41 -1.16
N LEU A 161 1.72 -19.30 -1.18
CA LEU A 161 2.45 -18.06 -0.95
C LEU A 161 3.34 -17.75 -2.16
N GLU A 162 3.48 -16.46 -2.48
CA GLU A 162 4.38 -15.99 -3.54
C GLU A 162 5.73 -15.56 -2.94
N TYR A 163 6.83 -15.82 -3.65
CA TYR A 163 8.18 -15.51 -3.20
C TYR A 163 9.05 -14.95 -4.34
N GLY A 164 9.42 -13.67 -4.26
CA GLY A 164 10.33 -13.02 -5.20
C GLY A 164 11.81 -13.28 -4.89
N LEU A 165 12.40 -14.32 -5.50
CA LEU A 165 13.83 -14.61 -5.34
C LEU A 165 14.71 -13.72 -6.25
N LYS A 166 15.49 -12.82 -5.65
CA LYS A 166 16.47 -11.97 -6.37
C LYS A 166 17.91 -12.38 -6.07
N VAL A 167 18.56 -13.06 -7.01
CA VAL A 167 19.99 -13.42 -6.91
C VAL A 167 20.85 -12.33 -7.55
N ALA A 168 21.89 -11.88 -6.85
CA ALA A 168 22.93 -10.99 -7.37
C ALA A 168 24.31 -11.58 -7.08
N SER A 169 25.24 -11.49 -8.04
CA SER A 169 26.61 -11.97 -7.84
C SER A 169 27.44 -10.98 -7.02
N ILE A 170 28.38 -11.50 -6.23
CA ILE A 170 29.36 -10.70 -5.48
C ILE A 170 30.15 -9.79 -6.44
N ASP A 171 30.53 -10.28 -7.63
CA ASP A 171 31.24 -9.48 -8.63
C ASP A 171 30.42 -8.30 -9.18
N THR A 172 29.09 -8.44 -9.24
CA THR A 172 28.19 -7.31 -9.57
C THR A 172 28.22 -6.28 -8.44
N TYR A 173 28.10 -6.73 -7.18
CA TYR A 173 28.09 -5.84 -6.02
C TYR A 173 29.42 -5.08 -5.86
N LEU A 174 30.55 -5.76 -6.03
CA LEU A 174 31.89 -5.15 -5.98
C LEU A 174 32.05 -4.05 -7.04
N ARG A 175 31.64 -4.31 -8.29
CA ARG A 175 31.69 -3.29 -9.37
C ARG A 175 30.82 -2.07 -9.08
N TYR A 176 29.66 -2.25 -8.44
CA TYR A 176 28.82 -1.11 -8.01
C TYR A 176 29.48 -0.29 -6.89
N ALA A 177 30.16 -0.94 -5.93
CA ALA A 177 30.89 -0.26 -4.87
C ALA A 177 32.11 0.52 -5.40
N GLU A 178 32.89 -0.11 -6.31
CA GLU A 178 33.99 0.51 -7.05
C GLU A 178 33.52 1.74 -7.84
N ALA A 179 32.45 1.62 -8.62
CA ALA A 179 31.93 2.70 -9.47
C ALA A 179 31.39 3.91 -8.69
N MET A 180 30.96 3.73 -7.44
CA MET A 180 30.53 4.83 -6.56
C MET A 180 31.62 5.32 -5.61
N GLY A 181 32.85 4.76 -5.68
CA GLY A 181 33.95 5.10 -4.78
C GLY A 181 33.75 4.68 -3.31
N ILE A 182 32.78 3.81 -3.03
CA ILE A 182 32.44 3.38 -1.66
C ILE A 182 33.30 2.17 -1.28
N THR A 183 34.61 2.41 -1.10
CA THR A 183 35.58 1.35 -0.81
C THR A 183 36.02 1.33 0.65
N ALA A 184 35.19 0.76 1.52
CA ALA A 184 35.70 0.00 2.66
C ALA A 184 35.85 -1.46 2.18
N PRO A 185 37.03 -2.09 2.31
CA PRO A 185 37.27 -3.42 1.74
C PRO A 185 36.53 -4.50 2.55
N VAL A 186 35.30 -4.82 2.15
CA VAL A 186 34.67 -6.09 2.51
C VAL A 186 35.50 -7.19 1.85
N ALA A 187 36.43 -7.75 2.61
CA ALA A 187 37.30 -8.81 2.14
C ALA A 187 36.46 -9.93 1.54
N ARG A 188 36.76 -10.31 0.29
CA ARG A 188 36.05 -11.39 -0.42
C ARG A 188 35.99 -12.60 0.54
N PRO A 189 34.79 -13.08 0.93
CA PRO A 189 34.71 -14.26 1.78
C PRO A 189 35.47 -15.40 1.07
N PRO A 190 36.28 -16.18 1.80
CA PRO A 190 37.15 -17.16 1.17
C PRO A 190 36.28 -18.08 0.31
N ALA A 191 36.71 -18.27 -0.95
CA ALA A 191 35.99 -19.17 -1.85
C ALA A 191 35.84 -20.52 -1.16
N VAL A 192 34.60 -20.97 -0.95
CA VAL A 192 34.33 -22.30 -0.40
C VAL A 192 35.02 -23.28 -1.32
N GLY A 193 36.09 -23.88 -0.81
CA GLY A 193 37.00 -24.65 -1.64
C GLY A 193 36.25 -25.83 -2.23
N GLY A 194 36.25 -25.94 -3.56
CA GLY A 194 35.84 -27.15 -4.28
C GLY A 194 36.81 -28.31 -4.08
N GLY A 195 37.22 -28.57 -2.83
CA GLY A 195 37.96 -29.74 -2.42
C GLY A 195 37.01 -30.93 -2.45
N GLY A 196 37.04 -31.67 -3.56
CA GLY A 196 36.05 -32.71 -3.82
C GLY A 196 36.15 -33.88 -2.85
N ALA A 197 35.19 -33.98 -1.94
CA ALA A 197 34.63 -35.28 -1.59
C ALA A 197 33.67 -35.67 -2.72
N ARG A 198 34.01 -36.73 -3.47
CA ARG A 198 33.00 -37.50 -4.21
C ARG A 198 32.37 -38.45 -3.20
N ASP A 199 31.38 -37.98 -2.46
CA ASP A 199 30.40 -38.93 -1.93
C ASP A 199 29.71 -39.54 -3.17
N GLU A 200 29.92 -40.84 -3.35
CA GLU A 200 29.16 -41.59 -4.35
C GLU A 200 27.70 -41.61 -3.89
N LEU A 201 26.87 -40.77 -4.51
CA LEU A 201 25.43 -40.90 -4.40
C LEU A 201 25.09 -42.32 -4.86
N GLY A 202 24.65 -43.16 -3.91
CA GLY A 202 24.21 -44.52 -4.20
C GLY A 202 23.14 -44.51 -5.30
N PRO A 203 22.97 -45.62 -6.05
CA PRO A 203 22.00 -45.67 -7.13
C PRO A 203 20.62 -45.22 -6.62
N PRO A 204 19.89 -44.39 -7.39
CA PRO A 204 18.58 -43.90 -6.97
C PRO A 204 17.62 -45.08 -6.77
N PRO A 205 16.67 -44.99 -5.83
CA PRO A 205 15.68 -46.05 -5.62
C PRO A 205 14.86 -46.30 -6.89
N ASP A 206 14.52 -47.56 -7.17
CA ASP A 206 13.91 -48.04 -8.42
C ASP A 206 12.46 -47.55 -8.71
N ASP A 207 11.96 -46.53 -7.99
CA ASP A 207 10.58 -46.02 -8.06
C ASP A 207 10.35 -45.01 -9.21
N PHE A 208 11.04 -45.20 -10.33
CA PHE A 208 10.80 -44.44 -11.56
C PHE A 208 11.01 -45.26 -12.83
N THR A 209 10.33 -46.42 -12.91
CA THR A 209 10.17 -47.17 -14.16
C THR A 209 9.15 -46.46 -15.08
N PRO A 210 9.56 -45.85 -16.21
CA PRO A 210 8.61 -45.35 -17.19
C PRO A 210 7.95 -46.51 -17.94
N GLU A 211 6.62 -46.52 -18.01
CA GLU A 211 5.83 -47.45 -18.82
C GLU A 211 6.37 -47.55 -20.27
N PRO A 212 6.63 -48.78 -20.78
CA PRO A 212 7.24 -48.97 -22.10
C PRO A 212 6.25 -48.59 -23.21
N ARG A 213 6.54 -47.49 -23.92
CA ARG A 213 5.74 -47.02 -25.05
C ARG A 213 5.76 -48.01 -26.23
N THR A 214 4.69 -48.78 -26.38
CA THR A 214 4.49 -49.74 -27.48
C THR A 214 4.57 -49.06 -28.85
N THR A 215 5.73 -49.20 -29.52
CA THR A 215 5.93 -48.71 -30.89
C THR A 215 5.53 -49.79 -31.89
N THR A 216 4.29 -49.76 -32.37
CA THR A 216 3.83 -50.57 -33.50
C THR A 216 4.41 -50.06 -34.82
N ARG A 217 5.57 -50.62 -35.22
CA ARG A 217 6.24 -50.30 -36.48
C ARG A 217 5.55 -50.96 -37.68
N THR A 218 4.49 -50.34 -38.20
CA THR A 218 3.89 -50.72 -39.49
C THR A 218 4.87 -50.47 -40.63
N SER A 219 5.32 -51.54 -41.30
CA SER A 219 6.09 -51.43 -42.54
C SER A 219 5.13 -51.27 -43.73
N SER A 220 5.19 -50.14 -44.42
CA SER A 220 4.67 -50.03 -45.79
C SER A 220 5.78 -50.41 -46.79
N ARG A 221 5.41 -51.08 -47.88
CA ARG A 221 6.35 -51.59 -48.90
C ARG A 221 5.72 -51.49 -50.28
N SER A 222 6.14 -50.47 -51.04
CA SER A 222 6.00 -50.31 -52.50
C SER A 222 7.18 -49.51 -53.00
#